data_AF-A0A3Q9XXS7-F1
#
_entry.id   AF-A0A3Q9XXS7-F1
#
_cell.length_a   1.000
_cell.length_b   1.000
_cell.length_c   1.000
_cell.angle_alpha   90.00
_cell.angle_beta   90.00
_cell.angle_gamma   90.00
#
_symmetry.space_group_name_H-M   'P 1'
#
loop_
_entity.id
_entity.type
_entity.pdbx_description
1 polymer ?
#
loop_
_entity_poly.entity_id
_entity_poly.type
_entity_poly.pdbx_seq_one_letter_code
_entity_poly.pdbx_strand_id
1 'polypeptide(L)'
;MQISPDSPSPPQSKKEQIIALFLKGVTEVDEIARLTGARPTYIGSLLQKEGLIKGYFDLYTSSQFFMNAYSKNFANRLGFKDSLSVQKSLRVLTRNYNKFKKSGDRAGQHHTLIMALTMFNRARWMGKNQEAKAFSQWLIEHLSLEK
;
A
#
# COMPACT_ATOMS: atom_id res chain seq x y z
N MET A 1 1.04 53.99 12.87
CA MET A 1 0.16 52.83 12.61
C MET A 1 0.66 51.67 13.46
N GLN A 2 -0.04 51.34 14.54
CA GLN A 2 0.20 50.13 15.32
C GLN A 2 -0.38 48.94 14.55
N ILE A 3 0.41 47.89 14.34
CA ILE A 3 -0.05 46.64 13.73
C ILE A 3 -0.51 45.76 14.90
N SER A 4 -1.82 45.51 15.00
CA SER A 4 -2.42 44.62 15.99
C SER A 4 -1.98 43.16 15.76
N PRO A 5 -1.76 42.35 16.81
CA PRO A 5 -1.20 41.00 16.67
C PRO A 5 -2.22 39.89 16.33
N ASP A 6 -3.53 40.19 16.30
CA ASP A 6 -4.57 39.16 16.13
C ASP A 6 -5.10 39.05 14.69
N SER A 7 -4.22 38.71 13.75
CA SER A 7 -4.69 38.11 12.50
C SER A 7 -4.79 36.61 12.73
N PRO A 8 -5.97 35.97 12.58
CA PRO A 8 -6.08 34.52 12.75
C PRO A 8 -5.14 33.85 11.75
N SER A 9 -4.17 33.09 12.27
CA SER A 9 -3.27 32.29 11.44
C SER A 9 -4.11 31.47 10.46
N PRO A 10 -3.74 31.42 9.17
CA PRO A 10 -4.51 30.71 8.16
C PRO A 10 -4.81 29.27 8.62
N PRO A 11 -5.99 28.72 8.29
CA PRO A 11 -6.38 27.40 8.76
C PRO A 11 -5.30 26.38 8.39
N GLN A 12 -4.66 25.83 9.43
CA GLN A 12 -3.54 24.92 9.28
C GLN A 12 -4.01 23.73 8.42
N SER A 13 -3.33 23.49 7.30
CA SER A 13 -3.67 22.39 6.41
C SER A 13 -3.55 21.06 7.15
N LYS A 14 -4.29 20.04 6.69
CA LYS A 14 -4.21 18.67 7.27
C LYS A 14 -2.75 18.18 7.34
N LYS A 15 -1.95 18.48 6.31
CA LYS A 15 -0.52 18.17 6.26
C LYS A 15 0.24 18.82 7.42
N GLU A 16 0.06 20.13 7.62
CA GLU A 16 0.75 20.88 8.67
C GLU A 16 0.31 20.42 10.06
N GLN A 17 -0.99 20.12 10.26
CA GLN A 17 -1.50 19.58 11.53
C GLN A 17 -0.81 18.25 11.88
N ILE A 18 -0.72 17.33 10.91
CA ILE A 18 -0.05 16.03 11.09
C ILE A 18 1.42 16.21 11.47
N ILE A 19 2.15 17.06 10.73
CA ILE A 19 3.58 17.31 11.00
C ILE A 19 3.76 17.96 12.38
N ALA A 20 2.92 18.93 12.73
CA ALA A 20 2.99 19.61 14.02
C ALA A 20 2.73 18.65 15.19
N LEU A 21 1.74 17.75 15.08
CA LEU A 21 1.48 16.72 16.11
C LEU A 21 2.68 15.79 16.28
N PHE A 22 3.28 15.34 15.17
CA PHE A 22 4.45 14.48 15.21
C PHE A 22 5.64 15.17 15.88
N LEU A 23 5.95 16.41 15.48
CA LEU A 23 7.04 17.20 16.07
C LEU A 23 6.80 17.55 17.56
N LYS A 24 5.54 17.53 18.02
CA LYS A 24 5.16 17.69 19.43
C LYS A 24 5.24 16.38 20.24
N GLY A 25 5.64 15.27 19.62
CA GLY A 25 5.87 13.99 20.30
C GLY A 25 4.74 12.96 20.15
N VAL A 26 3.68 13.26 19.40
CA VAL A 26 2.65 12.24 19.06
C VAL A 26 3.20 11.41 17.89
N THR A 27 3.99 10.39 18.19
CA THR A 27 4.72 9.62 17.17
C THR A 27 3.93 8.46 16.58
N GLU A 28 2.85 8.04 17.25
CA GLU A 28 2.02 6.92 16.82
C GLU A 28 1.03 7.33 15.72
N VAL A 29 1.13 6.68 14.56
CA VAL A 29 0.29 6.98 13.38
C VAL A 29 -1.20 6.88 13.69
N ASP A 30 -1.61 5.88 14.48
CA ASP A 30 -3.00 5.68 14.87
C ASP A 30 -3.51 6.78 15.82
N GLU A 31 -2.64 7.33 16.66
CA GLU A 31 -2.98 8.45 17.53
C GLU A 31 -3.15 9.75 16.74
N ILE A 32 -2.23 10.03 15.81
CA ILE A 32 -2.36 11.15 14.87
C ILE A 32 -3.64 11.01 14.04
N ALA A 33 -4.01 9.79 13.63
CA ALA A 33 -5.23 9.53 12.87
C ALA A 33 -6.49 9.91 13.67
N ARG A 34 -6.54 9.53 14.96
CA ARG A 34 -7.64 9.93 15.85
C ARG A 34 -7.74 11.44 16.02
N LEU A 35 -6.60 12.13 16.17
CA LEU A 35 -6.56 13.58 16.42
C LEU A 35 -6.88 14.43 15.18
N THR A 36 -6.53 13.96 13.98
CA THR A 36 -6.68 14.73 12.73
C THR A 36 -7.85 14.30 11.85
N GLY A 37 -8.44 13.14 12.14
CA GLY A 37 -9.42 12.48 11.28
C GLY A 37 -8.87 12.05 9.93
N ALA A 38 -7.54 12.08 9.74
CA ALA A 38 -6.90 11.61 8.52
C ALA A 38 -6.68 10.09 8.56
N ARG A 39 -6.61 9.46 7.39
CA ARG A 39 -6.39 8.01 7.29
C ARG A 39 -4.95 7.66 7.70
N PRO A 40 -4.72 6.56 8.45
CA PRO A 40 -3.37 6.10 8.83
C PRO A 40 -2.40 6.03 7.64
N THR A 41 -2.86 5.49 6.50
CA THR A 41 -2.09 5.39 5.25
C THR A 41 -1.57 6.74 4.75
N TYR A 42 -2.40 7.80 4.83
CA TYR A 42 -2.01 9.14 4.42
C TYR A 42 -0.97 9.72 5.38
N ILE A 43 -1.19 9.55 6.69
CA ILE A 43 -0.28 10.03 7.73
C ILE A 43 1.09 9.38 7.61
N GLY A 44 1.16 8.05 7.59
CA GLY A 44 2.44 7.35 7.52
C GLY A 44 3.19 7.62 6.23
N SER A 45 2.49 7.69 5.09
CA SER A 45 3.10 8.06 3.80
C SER A 45 3.62 9.50 3.81
N LEU A 46 2.88 10.43 4.41
CA LEU A 46 3.30 11.83 4.56
C LEU A 46 4.55 11.91 5.44
N LEU A 47 4.52 11.36 6.66
CA LEU A 47 5.64 11.41 7.60
C LEU A 47 6.90 10.75 7.00
N GLN A 48 6.75 9.65 6.27
CA GLN A 48 7.87 9.03 5.58
C GLN A 48 8.41 9.91 4.43
N LYS A 49 7.52 10.54 3.65
CA LYS A 49 7.91 11.45 2.57
C LYS A 49 8.67 12.67 3.09
N GLU A 50 8.27 13.19 4.25
CA GLU A 50 8.93 14.31 4.92
C GLU A 50 10.18 13.86 5.72
N GLY A 51 10.56 12.58 5.67
CA GLY A 51 11.76 12.05 6.33
C GLY A 51 11.66 11.92 7.85
N LEU A 52 10.46 12.10 8.42
CA LEU A 52 10.22 12.10 9.87
C LEU A 52 10.14 10.70 10.47
N ILE A 53 9.71 9.71 9.68
CA ILE A 53 9.73 8.29 10.06
C ILE A 53 10.40 7.47 8.97
N LYS A 54 10.88 6.29 9.34
CA LYS A 54 11.45 5.30 8.42
C LYS A 54 10.65 4.00 8.51
N GLY A 55 10.57 3.29 7.40
CA GLY A 55 9.99 1.94 7.36
C GLY A 55 8.47 1.89 7.52
N TYR A 56 7.74 2.98 7.26
CA TYR A 56 6.29 2.93 7.20
C TYR A 56 5.86 2.10 6.00
N PHE A 57 5.07 1.06 6.27
CA PHE A 57 4.65 0.13 5.25
C PHE A 57 3.15 -0.12 5.33
N ASP A 58 2.44 0.21 4.24
CA ASP A 58 1.02 -0.07 4.07
C ASP A 58 0.83 -1.20 3.05
N LEU A 59 0.18 -2.29 3.46
CA LEU A 59 -0.09 -3.45 2.60
C LEU A 59 -0.88 -3.10 1.33
N TYR A 60 -1.70 -2.05 1.41
CA TYR A 60 -2.54 -1.60 0.33
C TYR A 60 -1.85 -0.58 -0.57
N THR A 61 -0.97 0.30 -0.11
CA THR A 61 -0.35 1.35 -0.96
C THR A 61 1.16 1.22 -1.16
N SER A 62 1.86 0.51 -0.28
CA SER A 62 3.33 0.46 -0.28
C SER A 62 3.93 -0.73 -1.03
N SER A 63 3.12 -1.55 -1.72
CA SER A 63 3.58 -2.79 -2.40
C SER A 63 4.73 -2.65 -3.41
N GLN A 64 5.07 -1.43 -3.84
CA GLN A 64 6.22 -1.13 -4.70
C GLN A 64 7.55 -1.00 -3.93
N PHE A 65 7.47 -0.78 -2.62
CA PHE A 65 8.62 -0.67 -1.71
C PHE A 65 8.97 -2.04 -1.12
N PHE A 66 10.20 -2.16 -0.61
CA PHE A 66 10.68 -3.39 0.01
C PHE A 66 10.07 -3.56 1.41
N MET A 67 9.14 -4.51 1.55
CA MET A 67 8.63 -4.97 2.85
C MET A 67 9.59 -5.93 3.54
N ASN A 68 10.11 -6.84 2.72
CA ASN A 68 10.86 -8.01 3.13
C ASN A 68 11.64 -8.53 1.91
N ALA A 69 12.35 -9.65 2.09
CA ALA A 69 13.17 -10.26 1.06
C ALA A 69 12.40 -10.65 -0.23
N TYR A 70 11.07 -10.80 -0.18
CA TYR A 70 10.23 -11.22 -1.30
C TYR A 70 9.78 -10.06 -2.18
N SER A 71 9.63 -8.85 -1.64
CA SER A 71 9.13 -7.67 -2.37
C SER A 71 9.90 -7.37 -3.65
N LYS A 72 11.21 -7.68 -3.69
CA LYS A 72 12.07 -7.51 -4.87
C LYS A 72 11.57 -8.24 -6.12
N ASN A 73 10.77 -9.31 -5.93
CA ASN A 73 10.24 -10.08 -7.04
C ASN A 73 9.07 -9.38 -7.74
N PHE A 74 8.43 -8.40 -7.07
CA PHE A 74 7.18 -7.76 -7.48
C PHE A 74 7.28 -6.24 -7.65
N ALA A 75 8.27 -5.59 -7.05
CA ALA A 75 8.50 -4.16 -7.13
C ALA A 75 8.50 -3.69 -8.61
N ASN A 76 7.65 -2.71 -8.92
CA ASN A 76 7.46 -2.12 -10.25
C ASN A 76 7.07 -3.13 -11.37
N ARG A 77 6.55 -4.30 -11.02
CA ARG A 77 6.20 -5.38 -11.98
C ARG A 77 4.72 -5.73 -12.00
N LEU A 78 3.93 -5.14 -11.12
CA LEU A 78 2.48 -5.38 -11.02
C LEU A 78 1.71 -4.11 -11.38
N GLY A 79 0.64 -4.29 -12.14
CA GLY A 79 -0.22 -3.22 -12.62
C GLY A 79 -1.54 -3.73 -13.18
N PHE A 80 -2.54 -2.85 -13.18
CA PHE A 80 -3.92 -3.17 -13.58
C PHE A 80 -4.51 -2.05 -14.47
N LYS A 81 -3.64 -1.30 -15.18
CA LYS A 81 -4.07 -0.18 -16.02
C LYS A 81 -4.98 -0.63 -17.18
N ASP A 82 -4.74 -1.81 -17.72
CA ASP A 82 -5.46 -2.42 -18.83
C ASP A 82 -5.27 -3.95 -18.83
N SER A 83 -5.98 -4.64 -19.71
CA SER A 83 -5.90 -6.10 -19.86
C SER A 83 -4.46 -6.61 -20.09
N LEU A 84 -3.66 -5.87 -20.88
CA LEU A 84 -2.26 -6.23 -21.13
C LEU A 84 -1.40 -6.14 -19.87
N SER A 85 -1.62 -5.11 -19.04
CA SER A 85 -0.94 -4.92 -17.76
C SER A 85 -1.33 -6.01 -16.75
N VAL A 86 -2.60 -6.39 -16.72
CA VAL A 86 -3.08 -7.52 -15.90
C VAL A 86 -2.42 -8.82 -16.33
N GLN A 87 -2.41 -9.12 -17.63
CA GLN A 87 -1.74 -10.30 -18.17
C GLN A 87 -0.26 -10.37 -17.79
N LYS A 88 0.46 -9.24 -17.88
CA LYS A 88 1.86 -9.14 -17.43
C LYS A 88 1.99 -9.43 -15.93
N SER A 89 1.10 -8.87 -15.12
CA SER A 89 1.08 -9.07 -13.67
C SER A 89 0.80 -10.52 -13.28
N LEU A 90 -0.19 -11.15 -13.89
CA LEU A 90 -0.52 -12.57 -13.65
C LEU A 90 0.66 -13.48 -14.02
N ARG A 91 1.38 -13.21 -15.13
CA ARG A 91 2.60 -13.95 -15.46
C ARG A 91 3.68 -13.82 -14.38
N VAL A 92 3.87 -12.63 -13.82
CA VAL A 92 4.81 -12.39 -12.72
C VAL A 92 4.38 -13.14 -11.45
N LEU A 93 3.09 -13.10 -11.11
CA LEU A 93 2.52 -13.80 -9.97
C LEU A 93 2.69 -15.32 -10.12
N THR A 94 2.22 -15.90 -11.22
CA THR A 94 2.33 -17.35 -11.50
C THR A 94 3.78 -17.82 -11.47
N ARG A 95 4.70 -17.09 -12.12
CA ARG A 95 6.12 -17.45 -12.14
C ARG A 95 6.71 -17.52 -10.74
N ASN A 96 6.45 -16.51 -9.91
CA ASN A 96 6.99 -16.46 -8.55
C ASN A 96 6.32 -17.46 -7.61
N TYR A 97 5.00 -17.61 -7.69
CA TYR A 97 4.27 -18.61 -6.92
C TYR A 97 4.82 -20.02 -7.19
N ASN A 98 4.95 -20.40 -8.46
CA ASN A 98 5.48 -21.70 -8.85
C ASN A 98 6.95 -21.89 -8.45
N LYS A 99 7.76 -20.83 -8.54
CA LYS A 99 9.15 -20.86 -8.04
C LYS A 99 9.18 -21.20 -6.55
N PHE A 100 8.37 -20.51 -5.74
CA PHE A 100 8.33 -20.73 -4.29
C PHE A 100 7.67 -22.06 -3.90
N LYS A 101 6.65 -22.50 -4.64
CA LYS A 101 6.04 -23.85 -4.49
C LYS A 101 7.09 -24.93 -4.71
N LYS A 102 7.87 -24.83 -5.80
CA LYS A 102 8.94 -25.80 -6.12
C LYS A 102 10.05 -25.86 -5.08
N SER A 103 10.38 -24.73 -4.44
CA SER A 103 11.40 -24.68 -3.39
C SER A 103 10.87 -24.96 -1.97
N GLY A 104 9.59 -25.32 -1.82
CA GLY A 104 8.96 -25.48 -0.50
C GLY A 104 8.84 -24.19 0.32
N ASP A 105 9.06 -23.02 -0.31
CA ASP A 105 9.05 -21.72 0.37
C ASP A 105 7.62 -21.22 0.57
N ARG A 106 7.08 -21.50 1.77
CA ARG A 106 5.71 -21.11 2.13
C ARG A 106 5.56 -19.60 2.31
N ALA A 107 6.58 -18.91 2.81
CA ALA A 107 6.54 -17.47 3.03
C ALA A 107 6.54 -16.71 1.69
N GLY A 108 7.32 -17.18 0.71
CA GLY A 108 7.29 -16.65 -0.65
C GLY A 108 5.95 -16.89 -1.37
N GLN A 109 5.36 -18.08 -1.20
CA GLN A 109 4.00 -18.36 -1.71
C GLN A 109 2.98 -17.41 -1.08
N HIS A 110 2.97 -17.27 0.25
CA HIS A 110 2.08 -16.37 0.97
C HIS A 110 2.24 -14.92 0.49
N HIS A 111 3.47 -14.42 0.34
CA HIS A 111 3.71 -13.08 -0.17
C HIS A 111 3.14 -12.88 -1.59
N THR A 112 3.23 -13.90 -2.44
CA THR A 112 2.67 -13.84 -3.80
C THR A 112 1.15 -13.74 -3.78
N LEU A 113 0.48 -14.50 -2.88
CA LEU A 113 -0.97 -14.42 -2.67
C LEU A 113 -1.39 -13.02 -2.19
N ILE A 114 -0.66 -12.43 -1.23
CA ILE A 114 -0.90 -11.07 -0.76
C ILE A 114 -0.76 -10.05 -1.90
N MET A 115 0.25 -10.18 -2.75
CA MET A 115 0.42 -9.29 -3.90
C MET A 115 -0.74 -9.39 -4.90
N ALA A 116 -1.23 -10.61 -5.17
CA ALA A 116 -2.41 -10.80 -6.01
C ALA A 116 -3.68 -10.17 -5.39
N LEU A 117 -3.88 -10.34 -4.07
CA LEU A 117 -4.98 -9.73 -3.33
C LEU A 117 -4.91 -8.20 -3.34
N THR A 118 -3.72 -7.62 -3.16
CA THR A 118 -3.51 -6.17 -3.25
C THR A 118 -3.89 -5.65 -4.65
N MET A 119 -3.52 -6.35 -5.73
CA MET A 119 -3.90 -5.94 -7.09
C MET A 119 -5.42 -6.05 -7.32
N PHE A 120 -6.03 -7.14 -6.87
CA PHE A 120 -7.49 -7.30 -6.89
C PHE A 120 -8.20 -6.13 -6.21
N ASN A 121 -7.83 -5.82 -4.96
CA ASN A 121 -8.48 -4.77 -4.17
C ASN A 121 -8.29 -3.39 -4.81
N ARG A 122 -7.08 -3.07 -5.30
CA ARG A 122 -6.81 -1.80 -5.97
C ARG A 122 -7.59 -1.64 -7.27
N ALA A 123 -7.62 -2.67 -8.12
CA ALA A 123 -8.39 -2.64 -9.36
C ALA A 123 -9.89 -2.44 -9.08
N ARG A 124 -10.43 -3.19 -8.12
CA ARG A 124 -11.83 -3.08 -7.69
C ARG A 124 -12.16 -1.69 -7.18
N TRP A 125 -11.34 -1.11 -6.30
CA TRP A 125 -11.57 0.23 -5.74
C TRP A 125 -11.54 1.33 -6.80
N MET A 126 -10.77 1.13 -7.88
CA MET A 126 -10.68 2.05 -9.02
C MET A 126 -11.78 1.81 -10.08
N GLY A 127 -12.77 0.96 -9.80
CA GLY A 127 -13.87 0.64 -10.75
C GLY A 127 -13.46 -0.28 -11.91
N LYS A 128 -12.25 -0.86 -11.86
CA LYS A 128 -11.70 -1.73 -12.91
C LYS A 128 -12.13 -3.18 -12.68
N ASN A 129 -13.42 -3.42 -12.83
CA ASN A 129 -14.07 -4.68 -12.46
C ASN A 129 -13.57 -5.88 -13.27
N GLN A 130 -13.26 -5.70 -14.56
CA GLN A 130 -12.75 -6.79 -15.40
C GLN A 130 -11.32 -7.19 -14.97
N GLU A 131 -10.46 -6.22 -14.72
CA GLU A 131 -9.11 -6.43 -14.22
C GLU A 131 -9.13 -7.06 -12.82
N ALA A 132 -10.01 -6.58 -11.94
CA ALA A 132 -10.21 -7.18 -10.63
C ALA A 132 -10.65 -8.64 -10.73
N LYS A 133 -11.61 -8.96 -11.61
CA LYS A 133 -12.08 -10.33 -11.83
C LYS A 133 -10.94 -11.27 -12.23
N ALA A 134 -9.99 -10.82 -13.06
CA ALA A 134 -8.84 -11.62 -13.46
C ALA A 134 -7.91 -11.97 -12.28
N PHE A 135 -7.63 -11.01 -11.38
CA PHE A 135 -6.86 -11.29 -10.16
C PHE A 135 -7.63 -12.20 -9.18
N SER A 136 -8.95 -12.01 -9.06
CA SER A 136 -9.82 -12.85 -8.24
C SER A 136 -9.80 -14.31 -8.71
N GLN A 137 -9.94 -14.52 -10.03
CA GLN A 137 -9.90 -15.85 -10.63
C GLN A 137 -8.56 -16.54 -10.34
N TRP A 138 -7.46 -15.83 -10.52
CA TRP A 138 -6.12 -16.35 -10.20
C TRP A 138 -6.01 -16.73 -8.71
N LEU A 139 -6.53 -15.92 -7.79
CA LEU A 139 -6.54 -16.23 -6.36
C LEU A 139 -7.35 -17.48 -6.05
N ILE A 140 -8.55 -17.62 -6.62
CA ILE A 140 -9.41 -18.79 -6.42
C ILE A 140 -8.70 -20.07 -6.86
N GLU A 141 -8.06 -20.05 -8.03
CA GLU A 141 -7.30 -21.19 -8.56
C GLU A 141 -6.12 -21.61 -7.68
N HIS A 142 -5.51 -20.66 -6.96
CA HIS A 142 -4.33 -20.92 -6.13
C HIS A 142 -4.67 -21.15 -4.65
N LEU A 143 -5.90 -20.83 -4.23
CA LEU A 143 -6.41 -21.07 -2.87
C LEU A 143 -7.32 -22.30 -2.80
N SER A 144 -7.84 -22.78 -3.94
CA SER A 144 -8.60 -24.02 -3.98
C SER A 144 -7.73 -25.16 -3.46
N LEU A 145 -8.19 -25.79 -2.38
CA LEU A 145 -7.64 -27.07 -1.93
C LEU A 145 -7.80 -28.04 -3.11
N GLU A 146 -6.69 -28.62 -3.57
CA GLU A 146 -6.75 -29.74 -4.53
C GLU A 146 -7.72 -30.79 -3.92
N LYS A 147 -8.77 -31.14 -4.66
CA LYS A 147 -9.69 -32.22 -4.27
C LYS A 147 -9.01 -33.57 -4.39
#